data_AF-A0A804MF96-F1
#
_entry.id   AF-A0A804MF96-F1
#
_cell.length_a   1.000
_cell.length_b   1.000
_cell.length_c   1.000
_cell.angle_alpha   90.00
_cell.angle_beta   90.00
_cell.angle_gamma   90.00
#
_symmetry.space_group_name_H-M   'P 1'
#
loop_
_entity.id
_entity.type
_entity.pdbx_description
1 polymer ?
#
loop_
_entity_poly.entity_id
_entity_poly.type
_entity_poly.pdbx_seq_one_letter_code
_entity_poly.pdbx_strand_id
1 'polypeptide(L)'
;LSVSSVATETPQTEEQQPSPSGEERFDWLDLWYPLAPVCDLDLHVPHGKTVLGLSIVDWYDRGAGEWRVFDDACPHRLASLFEVRIDDRGRLQCVYHGWCFDGAGTYKFIP
;
A
#
# COMPACT_ATOMS: atom_id res chain seq x y z
N LEU A 1 34.08 38.71 41.98
CA LEU A 1 33.76 37.36 41.45
C LEU A 1 32.51 37.53 40.60
N SER A 2 32.66 37.59 39.27
CA SER A 2 31.55 37.80 38.31
C SER A 2 30.76 36.51 38.12
N VAL A 3 29.44 36.62 38.12
CA VAL A 3 28.54 35.56 37.67
C VAL A 3 27.63 36.18 36.60
N SER A 4 27.83 35.77 35.34
CA SER A 4 26.94 36.10 34.22
C SER A 4 25.80 35.09 34.19
N SER A 5 24.55 35.56 34.23
CA SER A 5 23.36 34.76 33.98
C SER A 5 23.04 34.76 32.48
N VAL A 6 22.92 33.57 31.89
CA VAL A 6 22.40 33.36 30.52
C VAL A 6 20.88 33.42 30.56
N ALA A 7 20.28 34.26 29.72
CA ALA A 7 18.83 34.33 29.57
C ALA A 7 18.34 33.15 28.70
N THR A 8 17.35 32.42 29.20
CA THR A 8 16.64 31.37 28.47
C THR A 8 15.68 32.03 27.47
N GLU A 9 15.90 31.83 26.17
CA GLU A 9 14.94 32.20 25.14
C GLU A 9 13.68 31.34 25.29
N THR A 10 12.54 32.01 25.32
CA THR A 10 11.21 31.38 25.40
C THR A 10 10.85 30.85 24.02
N PRO A 11 10.29 29.63 23.88
CA PRO A 11 9.90 29.11 22.58
C PRO A 11 8.83 30.02 21.98
N GLN A 12 9.11 30.61 20.81
CA GLN A 12 8.09 31.29 20.02
C GLN A 12 7.05 30.24 19.63
N THR A 13 5.84 30.41 20.16
CA THR A 13 4.67 29.67 19.71
C THR A 13 4.42 30.11 18.28
N GLU A 14 4.73 29.24 17.33
CA GLU A 14 4.40 29.42 15.92
C GLU A 14 2.87 29.45 15.83
N GLU A 15 2.30 30.65 15.65
CA GLU A 15 0.87 30.84 15.46
C GLU A 15 0.42 29.98 14.27
N GLN A 16 -0.35 28.92 14.55
CA GLN A 16 -1.00 28.12 13.51
C GLN A 16 -1.87 29.04 12.67
N GLN A 17 -1.40 29.33 11.46
CA GLN A 17 -2.18 30.02 10.44
C GLN A 17 -3.53 29.31 10.28
N PRO A 18 -4.65 30.04 10.28
CA PRO A 18 -5.96 29.44 10.10
C PRO A 18 -5.98 28.72 8.76
N SER A 19 -6.24 27.41 8.76
CA SER A 19 -6.48 26.65 7.54
C SER A 19 -7.63 27.29 6.78
N PRO A 20 -7.54 27.49 5.46
CA PRO A 20 -8.59 28.10 4.66
C PRO A 20 -9.89 27.31 4.87
N SER A 21 -10.83 27.91 5.59
CA SER A 21 -12.15 27.36 5.85
C SER A 21 -12.96 27.44 4.56
N GLY A 22 -13.02 26.36 3.79
CA GLY A 22 -13.93 26.23 2.65
C GLY A 22 -13.32 25.71 1.34
N GLU A 23 -12.02 25.44 1.28
CA GLU A 23 -11.43 24.75 0.13
C GLU A 23 -11.51 23.23 0.34
N GLU A 24 -12.19 22.51 -0.56
CA GLU A 24 -12.16 21.05 -0.58
C GLU A 24 -10.70 20.60 -0.71
N ARG A 25 -10.20 19.92 0.31
CA ARG A 25 -8.83 19.39 0.29
C ARG A 25 -8.75 18.33 -0.81
N PHE A 26 -7.78 18.49 -1.70
CA PHE A 26 -7.48 17.50 -2.73
C PHE A 26 -7.21 16.13 -2.12
N ASP A 27 -7.98 15.13 -2.53
CA ASP A 27 -7.79 13.74 -2.11
C ASP A 27 -6.78 13.05 -3.02
N TRP A 28 -5.56 12.89 -2.53
CA TRP A 28 -4.49 12.20 -3.26
C TRP A 28 -4.75 10.70 -3.42
N LEU A 29 -5.68 10.12 -2.64
CA LEU A 29 -5.98 8.69 -2.70
C LEU A 29 -7.12 8.35 -3.67
N ASP A 30 -7.89 9.35 -4.13
CA ASP A 30 -9.03 9.16 -5.04
C ASP A 30 -8.67 9.51 -6.51
N LEU A 31 -7.54 8.96 -6.98
CA LEU A 31 -6.98 9.25 -8.30
C LEU A 31 -6.35 8.00 -8.93
N TRP A 32 -6.18 8.03 -10.25
CA TRP A 32 -5.49 6.98 -10.99
C TRP A 32 -3.98 7.19 -11.02
N TYR A 33 -3.24 6.16 -10.62
CA TYR A 33 -1.78 6.13 -10.65
C TYR A 33 -1.27 4.99 -11.52
N PRO A 34 -0.33 5.23 -12.46
CA PRO A 34 0.29 4.16 -13.22
C PRO A 34 1.21 3.33 -12.33
N LEU A 35 1.14 1.99 -12.44
CA LEU A 35 1.95 1.06 -11.62
C LEU A 35 3.20 0.52 -12.33
N ALA A 36 3.06 0.18 -13.61
CA ALA A 36 4.16 -0.25 -14.48
C ALA A 36 3.70 -0.38 -15.94
N PRO A 37 4.62 -0.30 -16.91
CA PRO A 37 4.38 -0.81 -18.26
C PRO A 37 4.14 -2.32 -18.25
N VAL A 38 3.19 -2.80 -19.07
CA VAL A 38 2.87 -4.24 -19.15
C VAL A 38 4.06 -5.08 -19.63
N CYS A 39 4.95 -4.49 -20.45
CA CYS A 39 6.16 -5.19 -20.93
C CYS A 39 7.17 -5.52 -19.83
N ASP A 40 7.07 -4.85 -18.68
CA ASP A 40 7.99 -5.04 -17.55
C ASP A 40 7.42 -6.03 -16.51
N LEU A 41 6.19 -6.51 -16.70
CA LEU A 41 5.51 -7.41 -15.77
C LEU A 41 5.52 -8.86 -16.28
N ASP A 42 5.88 -9.79 -15.39
CA ASP A 42 5.84 -11.23 -15.66
C ASP A 42 4.46 -11.81 -15.25
N LEU A 43 3.76 -12.41 -16.20
CA LEU A 43 2.42 -13.03 -16.01
C LEU A 43 2.43 -14.21 -15.03
N HIS A 44 3.60 -14.67 -14.58
CA HIS A 44 3.76 -15.84 -13.74
C HIS A 44 3.98 -15.54 -12.26
N VAL A 45 4.25 -14.29 -11.90
CA VAL A 45 4.54 -13.89 -10.53
C VAL A 45 3.77 -12.62 -10.14
N PRO A 46 3.45 -12.45 -8.84
CA PRO A 46 2.97 -11.18 -8.35
C PRO A 46 4.11 -10.15 -8.25
N HIS A 47 3.79 -8.86 -8.36
CA HIS A 47 4.74 -7.77 -8.25
C HIS A 47 4.35 -6.82 -7.11
N GLY A 48 5.24 -6.66 -6.14
CA GLY A 48 5.08 -5.73 -5.03
C GLY A 48 5.46 -4.31 -5.44
N LYS A 49 4.64 -3.33 -5.06
CA LYS A 49 4.86 -1.90 -5.33
C LYS A 49 4.48 -1.07 -4.12
N THR A 50 5.00 0.16 -4.08
CA THR A 50 4.58 1.17 -3.10
C THR A 50 4.16 2.44 -3.83
N VAL A 51 2.92 2.87 -3.61
CA VAL A 51 2.34 4.06 -4.23
C VAL A 51 1.76 4.94 -3.13
N LEU A 52 2.25 6.18 -3.03
CA LEU A 52 1.84 7.11 -1.96
C LEU A 52 1.98 6.55 -0.53
N GLY A 53 2.94 5.63 -0.32
CA GLY A 53 3.14 4.93 0.95
C GLY A 53 2.23 3.72 1.18
N LEU A 54 1.33 3.40 0.24
CA LEU A 54 0.50 2.19 0.26
C LEU A 54 1.25 1.03 -0.41
N SER A 55 1.40 -0.07 0.31
CA SER A 55 1.97 -1.32 -0.21
C SER A 55 0.90 -2.12 -0.93
N ILE A 56 1.09 -2.33 -2.22
CA ILE A 56 0.16 -3.05 -3.08
C ILE A 56 0.89 -4.16 -3.84
N VAL A 57 0.13 -5.16 -4.26
CA VAL A 57 0.59 -6.24 -5.10
C VAL A 57 -0.29 -6.31 -6.34
N ASP A 58 0.34 -6.36 -7.51
CA ASP A 58 -0.33 -6.71 -8.76
C ASP A 58 -0.01 -8.14 -9.17
N TRP A 59 -0.94 -8.79 -9.87
CA TRP A 59 -0.71 -10.07 -10.52
C TRP A 59 -1.66 -10.24 -11.70
N TYR A 60 -1.32 -11.18 -12.58
CA TYR A 60 -2.20 -11.55 -13.67
C TYR A 60 -3.13 -12.69 -13.25
N ASP A 61 -4.42 -12.39 -13.08
CA ASP A 61 -5.45 -13.41 -12.79
C ASP A 61 -5.76 -14.16 -14.08
N ARG A 62 -5.17 -15.35 -14.23
CA ARG A 62 -5.36 -16.21 -15.40
C ARG A 62 -6.79 -16.73 -15.54
N GLY A 63 -7.55 -16.81 -14.44
CA GLY A 63 -8.94 -17.21 -14.47
C GLY A 63 -9.85 -16.15 -15.09
N ALA A 64 -9.54 -14.87 -14.84
CA ALA A 64 -10.25 -13.72 -15.40
C ALA A 64 -9.67 -13.18 -16.72
N GLY A 65 -8.37 -13.43 -16.97
CA GLY A 65 -7.67 -12.92 -18.16
C GLY A 65 -7.23 -11.45 -18.05
N GLU A 66 -7.08 -10.92 -16.83
CA GLU A 66 -6.78 -9.50 -16.60
C GLU A 66 -5.83 -9.28 -15.41
N TRP A 67 -5.20 -8.12 -15.38
CA TRP A 67 -4.40 -7.67 -14.24
C TRP A 67 -5.29 -7.30 -13.06
N ARG A 68 -4.87 -7.71 -11.86
CA ARG A 68 -5.51 -7.38 -10.59
C ARG A 68 -4.52 -6.67 -9.68
N VAL A 69 -5.04 -5.86 -8.78
CA VAL A 69 -4.27 -5.16 -7.74
C VAL A 69 -4.95 -5.42 -6.41
N PHE A 70 -4.17 -5.66 -5.37
CA PHE A 70 -4.64 -5.90 -4.02
C PHE A 70 -3.68 -5.29 -2.99
N ASP A 71 -4.12 -5.12 -1.75
CA ASP A 71 -3.23 -4.72 -0.67
C ASP A 71 -2.16 -5.79 -0.45
N ASP A 72 -0.90 -5.38 -0.29
CA ASP A 72 0.20 -6.31 -0.05
C ASP A 72 0.26 -6.78 1.41
N ALA A 73 -0.88 -7.21 1.96
CA ALA A 73 -0.99 -7.65 3.33
C ALA A 73 -2.08 -8.72 3.47
N CYS A 74 -1.67 -9.93 3.85
CA CYS A 74 -2.60 -10.99 4.17
C CYS A 74 -3.41 -10.61 5.44
N PRO A 75 -4.74 -10.54 5.41
CA PRO A 75 -5.57 -10.15 6.55
C PRO A 75 -5.43 -11.07 7.78
N HIS A 76 -4.85 -12.26 7.62
CA HIS A 76 -4.60 -13.16 8.75
C HIS A 76 -3.51 -12.63 9.69
N ARG A 77 -2.32 -12.31 9.16
CA ARG A 77 -1.13 -11.91 9.96
C ARG A 77 -0.24 -10.88 9.28
N LEU A 78 -0.77 -10.15 8.31
CA LEU A 78 -0.10 -9.08 7.56
C LEU A 78 1.18 -9.54 6.83
N ALA A 79 1.25 -10.82 6.47
CA ALA A 79 2.32 -11.32 5.61
C ALA A 79 2.21 -10.69 4.22
N SER A 80 3.34 -10.29 3.64
CA SER A 80 3.38 -9.78 2.28
C SER A 80 2.85 -10.82 1.29
N LEU A 81 2.07 -10.34 0.34
CA LEU A 81 1.44 -11.12 -0.72
C LEU A 81 2.21 -11.05 -2.05
N PHE A 82 3.20 -10.17 -2.24
CA PHE A 82 4.06 -10.24 -3.42
C PHE A 82 5.15 -11.32 -3.29
N GLU A 83 5.50 -11.74 -2.08
CA GLU A 83 6.47 -12.82 -1.85
C GLU A 83 5.87 -14.22 -2.12
N VAL A 84 4.71 -14.28 -2.77
CA VAL A 84 3.85 -15.46 -2.79
C VAL A 84 3.61 -16.01 -4.20
N ARG A 85 2.80 -17.07 -4.28
CA ARG A 85 2.51 -17.77 -5.53
C ARG A 85 1.12 -17.42 -6.05
N ILE A 86 0.97 -17.46 -7.37
CA ILE A 86 -0.33 -17.54 -8.03
C ILE A 86 -0.70 -19.04 -8.10
N ASP A 87 -1.87 -19.41 -7.60
CA ASP A 87 -2.31 -20.80 -7.65
C ASP A 87 -2.74 -21.23 -9.07
N ASP A 88 -3.07 -22.51 -9.23
CA ASP A 88 -3.51 -23.10 -10.49
C ASP A 88 -4.80 -22.48 -11.05
N ARG A 89 -5.58 -21.80 -10.21
CA ARG A 89 -6.82 -21.09 -10.55
C ARG A 89 -6.61 -19.60 -10.82
N GLY A 90 -5.39 -19.09 -10.76
CA GLY A 90 -5.09 -17.67 -10.98
C GLY A 90 -5.25 -16.77 -9.75
N ARG A 91 -5.43 -17.35 -8.56
CA ARG A 91 -5.64 -16.61 -7.31
C ARG A 91 -4.31 -16.34 -6.61
N LEU A 92 -4.27 -15.25 -5.86
CA LEU A 92 -3.11 -14.89 -5.05
C LEU A 92 -3.11 -15.72 -3.76
N GLN A 93 -2.07 -16.52 -3.52
CA GLN A 93 -2.01 -17.46 -2.38
C GLN A 93 -0.92 -17.08 -1.36
N CYS A 94 -1.30 -16.71 -0.14
CA CYS A 94 -0.37 -16.37 0.95
C CYS A 94 0.55 -17.55 1.33
N VAL A 95 1.88 -17.34 1.38
CA VAL A 95 2.86 -18.38 1.77
C VAL A 95 2.73 -18.88 3.21
N TYR A 96 2.16 -18.07 4.10
CA TYR A 96 2.20 -18.40 5.52
C TYR A 96 1.22 -19.54 5.86
N HIS A 97 -0.04 -19.41 5.43
CA HIS A 97 -1.09 -20.39 5.74
C HIS A 97 -1.95 -20.71 4.50
N GLY A 98 -1.49 -20.34 3.30
CA GLY A 98 -2.13 -20.71 2.05
C GLY A 98 -3.46 -20.02 1.73
N TRP A 99 -3.82 -18.94 2.43
CA TRP A 99 -5.04 -18.17 2.14
C TRP A 99 -5.02 -17.69 0.69
N CYS A 100 -6.06 -18.02 -0.08
CA CYS A 100 -6.20 -17.63 -1.48
C CYS A 100 -7.24 -16.52 -1.67
N PHE A 101 -6.89 -15.50 -2.44
CA PHE A 101 -7.75 -14.35 -2.78
C PHE A 101 -8.00 -14.29 -4.28
N ASP A 102 -9.25 -14.06 -4.69
CA ASP A 102 -9.59 -13.81 -6.09
C ASP A 102 -9.34 -12.34 -6.48
N GLY A 103 -9.49 -12.01 -7.77
CA GLY A 103 -9.36 -10.64 -8.25
C GLY A 103 -10.38 -9.63 -7.70
N ALA A 104 -11.40 -10.08 -6.96
CA ALA A 104 -12.34 -9.22 -6.24
C ALA A 104 -11.94 -9.00 -4.77
N GLY A 105 -10.77 -9.50 -4.34
CA GLY A 105 -10.28 -9.41 -2.97
C GLY A 105 -11.00 -10.33 -1.98
N THR A 106 -11.83 -11.26 -2.47
CA THR A 106 -12.60 -12.17 -1.62
C THR A 106 -11.74 -13.40 -1.28
N TYR A 107 -11.65 -13.73 0.00
CA TYR A 107 -11.03 -15.00 0.41
C TYR A 107 -11.84 -16.17 -0.18
N LYS A 108 -11.16 -17.14 -0.78
CA LYS A 108 -11.82 -18.31 -1.40
C LYS A 108 -11.47 -19.63 -0.75
N PHE A 109 -10.30 -19.71 -0.14
CA PHE A 109 -9.76 -20.97 0.34
C PHE A 109 -8.70 -20.73 1.39
N ILE A 110 -8.67 -21.60 2.39
CA ILE A 110 -7.62 -21.72 3.40
C ILE A 110 -7.34 -23.23 3.47
N PRO A 111 -6.13 -23.70 3.14
CA PRO A 111 -5.75 -25.11 3.27
C PRO A 111 -5.96 -25.70 4.66
#